data_AF-A0A7X0F5S4-F1
#
_entry.id   AF-A0A7X0F5S4-F1
#
_cell.length_a   1.000
_cell.length_b   1.000
_cell.length_c   1.000
_cell.angle_alpha   90.00
_cell.angle_beta   90.00
_cell.angle_gamma   90.00
#
_symmetry.space_group_name_H-M   'P 1'
#
loop_
_entity.id
_entity.type
_entity.pdbx_description
1 polymer ?
#
loop_
_entity_poly.entity_id
_entity_poly.type
_entity_poly.pdbx_seq_one_letter_code
_entity_poly.pdbx_strand_id
1 'polypeptide(L)'
;MTLSLLSSPALAGREDPTWNPPARFDFTYPGRMIIRYMPQRMVVEECHRLSKGQRERAMDQRGCAKRLSPKVCVVVIVDKTYKRATPSAVLRHERGHCNGWPGTHPD
;
A
#
# COMPACT_ATOMS: atom_id res chain seq x y z
N MET A 1 -9.42 22.04 38.20
CA MET A 1 -9.75 21.93 36.77
C MET A 1 -8.80 20.91 36.15
N THR A 2 -9.29 19.72 35.87
CA THR A 2 -8.50 18.61 35.31
C THR A 2 -8.49 18.75 33.79
N LEU A 3 -7.32 19.03 33.19
CA LEU A 3 -7.15 19.06 31.74
C LEU A 3 -7.11 17.60 31.23
N SER A 4 -8.20 17.14 30.64
CA SER A 4 -8.24 15.86 29.92
C SER A 4 -7.64 16.05 28.53
N LEU A 5 -6.45 15.48 28.32
CA LEU A 5 -5.83 15.36 27.00
C LEU A 5 -6.60 14.34 26.17
N LEU A 6 -7.45 14.81 25.26
CA LEU A 6 -8.10 13.98 24.25
C LEU A 6 -7.04 13.58 23.22
N SER A 7 -6.53 12.36 23.34
CA SER A 7 -5.70 11.74 22.29
C SER A 7 -6.56 11.50 21.06
N SER A 8 -6.33 12.29 20.01
CA SER A 8 -6.98 12.08 18.72
C SER A 8 -6.46 10.78 18.10
N PRO A 9 -7.33 9.88 17.62
CA PRO A 9 -6.88 8.67 16.94
C PRO A 9 -6.14 9.06 15.67
N ALA A 10 -4.87 8.64 15.54
CA ALA A 10 -4.05 8.89 14.36
C ALA A 10 -4.81 8.44 13.10
N LEU A 11 -5.28 9.41 12.32
CA LEU A 11 -5.74 9.16 10.97
C LEU A 11 -4.48 8.79 10.19
N ALA A 12 -4.40 7.59 9.63
CA ALA A 12 -3.50 7.33 8.50
C ALA A 12 -4.01 8.17 7.33
N GLY A 13 -3.73 9.48 7.41
CA GLY A 13 -4.27 10.51 6.54
C GLY A 13 -3.52 10.55 5.23
N ARG A 14 -3.99 11.41 4.33
CA ARG A 14 -3.31 11.76 3.07
C ARG A 14 -1.84 12.17 3.25
N GLU A 15 -1.42 12.49 4.47
CA GLU A 15 -0.09 13.01 4.80
C GLU A 15 0.68 12.14 5.80
N ASP A 16 0.29 10.90 6.06
CA ASP A 16 1.11 9.97 6.87
C ASP A 16 2.42 9.68 6.12
N PRO A 17 3.59 10.19 6.54
CA PRO A 17 4.84 10.03 5.79
C PRO A 17 5.33 8.58 5.83
N THR A 18 4.96 7.81 6.87
CA THR A 18 5.32 6.40 6.97
C THR A 18 4.55 5.54 5.96
N TRP A 19 3.37 6.01 5.53
CA TRP A 19 2.55 5.34 4.53
C TRP A 19 2.70 5.93 3.13
N ASN A 20 2.95 7.22 3.00
CA ASN A 20 2.97 7.87 1.71
C ASN A 20 4.38 7.84 1.10
N PRO A 21 4.54 7.41 -0.17
CA PRO A 21 5.85 7.40 -0.78
C PRO A 21 6.40 8.84 -0.83
N PRO A 22 7.69 9.02 -0.56
CA PRO A 22 8.38 10.29 -0.78
C PRO A 22 8.28 10.72 -2.23
N ALA A 23 8.42 12.02 -2.48
CA ALA A 23 8.33 12.60 -3.83
C ALA A 23 9.24 11.89 -4.85
N ARG A 24 10.43 11.43 -4.45
CA ARG A 24 11.36 10.70 -5.32
C ARG A 24 10.92 9.30 -5.74
N PHE A 25 9.84 8.77 -5.17
CA PHE A 25 9.19 7.52 -5.55
C PHE A 25 7.71 7.71 -5.96
N ASP A 26 7.15 8.89 -5.75
CA ASP A 26 5.75 9.21 -6.05
C ASP A 26 5.59 9.83 -7.45
N PHE A 27 5.88 9.04 -8.47
CA PHE A 27 5.73 9.45 -9.88
C PHE A 27 5.06 8.35 -10.70
N THR A 28 4.66 8.65 -11.93
CA THR A 28 4.07 7.65 -12.83
C THR A 28 5.08 6.54 -13.12
N TYR A 29 4.69 5.29 -12.85
CA TYR A 29 5.54 4.15 -13.17
C TYR A 29 5.81 4.11 -14.69
N PRO A 30 7.07 4.13 -15.15
CA PRO A 30 7.39 4.23 -16.57
C PRO A 30 7.10 2.95 -17.36
N GLY A 31 6.79 1.85 -16.67
CA GLY A 31 6.42 0.58 -17.25
C GLY A 31 4.92 0.31 -17.23
N ARG A 32 4.56 -0.94 -17.53
CA ARG A 32 3.19 -1.43 -17.45
C ARG A 32 2.85 -1.82 -16.00
N MET A 33 1.79 -1.21 -15.45
CA MET A 33 1.15 -1.68 -14.22
C MET A 33 -0.04 -2.58 -14.55
N ILE A 34 -0.12 -3.73 -13.91
CA ILE A 34 -1.29 -4.63 -13.96
C ILE A 34 -2.01 -4.47 -12.62
N ILE A 35 -3.08 -3.67 -12.60
CA ILE A 35 -3.81 -3.32 -11.38
C ILE A 35 -4.99 -4.27 -11.21
N ARG A 36 -5.13 -4.83 -10.00
CA ARG A 36 -6.22 -5.74 -9.63
C ARG A 36 -6.93 -5.20 -8.39
N TYR A 37 -8.16 -4.73 -8.57
CA TYR A 37 -9.05 -4.38 -7.45
C TYR A 37 -9.84 -5.61 -7.03
N MET A 38 -9.89 -5.90 -5.73
CA MET A 38 -10.61 -7.08 -5.21
C MET A 38 -11.06 -6.89 -3.76
N PRO A 39 -12.00 -7.72 -3.28
CA PRO A 39 -12.42 -7.70 -1.88
C PRO A 39 -11.25 -7.98 -0.92
N GLN A 40 -11.28 -7.39 0.28
CA GLN A 40 -10.21 -7.49 1.29
C GLN A 40 -9.70 -8.92 1.52
N ARG A 41 -10.59 -9.91 1.59
CA ARG A 41 -10.18 -11.30 1.78
C ARG A 41 -9.29 -11.80 0.64
N MET A 42 -9.67 -11.49 -0.59
CA MET A 42 -8.93 -11.87 -1.80
C MET A 42 -7.59 -11.14 -1.89
N VAL A 43 -7.50 -9.89 -1.40
CA VAL A 43 -6.24 -9.13 -1.33
C VAL A 43 -5.20 -9.90 -0.52
N VAL A 44 -5.56 -10.36 0.68
CA VAL A 44 -4.64 -11.10 1.56
C VAL A 44 -4.15 -12.39 0.89
N GLU A 45 -5.07 -13.15 0.28
CA GLU A 45 -4.77 -14.41 -0.41
C GLU A 45 -3.84 -14.17 -1.62
N GLU A 46 -4.16 -13.18 -2.46
CA GLU A 46 -3.38 -12.86 -3.67
C GLU A 46 -2.00 -12.29 -3.33
N CYS A 47 -1.90 -11.42 -2.33
CA CYS A 47 -0.62 -10.85 -1.91
C CYS A 47 0.31 -11.91 -1.29
N HIS A 48 -0.25 -12.86 -0.54
CA HIS A 48 0.51 -14.01 -0.08
C HIS A 48 1.00 -14.87 -1.25
N ARG A 49 0.17 -15.09 -2.28
CA ARG A 49 0.56 -15.81 -3.50
C ARG A 49 1.68 -15.10 -4.27
N LEU A 50 1.58 -13.78 -4.46
CA LEU A 50 2.59 -12.98 -5.18
C LEU A 50 3.94 -12.91 -4.45
N SER A 51 3.93 -12.98 -3.13
CA SER A 51 5.16 -13.06 -2.32
C SER A 51 5.75 -14.47 -2.22
N LYS A 52 5.17 -15.48 -2.91
CA LYS A 52 5.55 -16.89 -2.78
C LYS A 52 5.56 -17.37 -1.32
N GLY A 53 4.68 -16.82 -0.50
CA GLY A 53 4.62 -17.11 0.94
C GLY A 53 5.78 -16.56 1.78
N GLN A 54 6.70 -15.77 1.20
CA GLN A 54 7.84 -15.19 1.92
C GLN A 54 7.46 -14.05 2.87
N ARG A 55 6.23 -13.53 2.76
CA ARG A 55 5.70 -12.51 3.67
C ARG A 55 4.68 -13.16 4.59
N GLU A 56 4.81 -12.90 5.88
CA GLU A 56 3.80 -13.28 6.87
C GLU A 56 2.42 -12.80 6.41
N ARG A 57 1.41 -13.64 6.65
CA ARG A 57 0.02 -13.32 6.33
C ARG A 57 -0.50 -12.29 7.32
N ALA A 58 -0.08 -11.05 7.15
CA ALA A 58 -0.80 -9.93 7.73
C ALA A 58 -2.25 -10.00 7.20
N MET A 59 -3.20 -10.33 8.09
CA MET A 59 -4.60 -10.61 7.74
C MET A 59 -5.36 -9.35 7.30
N ASP A 60 -4.67 -8.22 7.23
CA ASP A 60 -5.20 -6.89 7.08
C ASP A 60 -4.49 -6.04 6.02
N GLN A 61 -3.74 -6.68 5.12
CA GLN A 61 -3.10 -6.03 3.97
C GLN A 61 -4.14 -5.28 3.13
N ARG A 62 -3.88 -4.01 2.84
CA ARG A 62 -4.72 -3.16 1.97
C ARG A 62 -4.39 -3.34 0.49
N GLY A 63 -3.20 -3.84 0.21
CA GLY A 63 -2.67 -4.07 -1.12
C GLY A 63 -1.25 -4.62 -1.07
N CYS A 64 -0.69 -4.86 -2.25
CA CYS A 64 0.72 -5.17 -2.42
C CYS A 64 1.16 -4.92 -3.87
N ALA A 65 2.46 -4.70 -4.05
CA ALA A 65 3.11 -4.62 -5.35
C ALA A 65 4.15 -5.74 -5.54
N LYS A 66 4.26 -6.24 -6.77
CA LYS A 66 5.34 -7.14 -7.18
C LYS A 66 5.85 -6.74 -8.56
N ARG A 67 7.11 -6.31 -8.62
CA ARG A 67 7.83 -6.18 -9.90
C ARG A 67 8.15 -7.57 -10.44
N LEU A 68 7.67 -7.86 -11.64
CA LEU A 68 8.00 -9.07 -12.39
C LEU A 68 9.22 -8.85 -13.28
N SER A 69 9.45 -7.61 -13.70
CA SER A 69 10.63 -7.17 -14.45
C SER A 69 10.84 -5.67 -14.21
N PRO A 70 11.90 -5.05 -14.76
CA PRO A 70 12.07 -3.60 -14.68
C PRO A 70 10.90 -2.80 -15.25
N LYS A 71 10.15 -3.35 -16.22
CA LYS A 71 9.07 -2.67 -16.96
C LYS A 71 7.66 -3.19 -16.62
N VAL A 72 7.51 -4.19 -15.75
CA VAL A 72 6.21 -4.77 -15.43
C VAL A 72 6.05 -4.92 -13.91
N CYS A 73 5.01 -4.28 -13.37
CA CYS A 73 4.64 -4.37 -11.97
C CYS A 73 3.17 -4.82 -11.84
N VAL A 74 2.92 -5.81 -10.99
CA VAL A 74 1.57 -6.21 -10.59
C VAL A 74 1.22 -5.50 -9.30
N VAL A 75 0.02 -4.94 -9.24
CA VAL A 75 -0.50 -4.23 -8.07
C VAL A 75 -1.85 -4.83 -7.71
N VAL A 76 -2.02 -5.20 -6.44
CA VAL A 76 -3.26 -5.72 -5.86
C VAL A 76 -3.76 -4.71 -4.85
N ILE A 77 -5.06 -4.39 -4.90
CA ILE A 77 -5.66 -3.29 -4.14
C ILE A 77 -7.03 -3.72 -3.64
N VAL A 78 -7.39 -3.30 -2.44
CA VAL A 78 -8.79 -3.31 -1.98
C VAL A 78 -9.72 -2.56 -2.93
N ASP A 79 -10.90 -3.12 -3.18
CA ASP A 79 -11.94 -2.54 -4.03
C ASP A 79 -12.72 -1.39 -3.37
N LYS A 80 -12.69 -1.30 -2.03
CA LYS A 80 -13.33 -0.26 -1.25
C LYS A 80 -12.43 0.26 -0.14
N THR A 81 -12.80 1.41 0.42
CA THR A 81 -12.10 1.97 1.58
C THR A 81 -12.02 0.95 2.71
N TYR A 82 -10.81 0.65 3.15
CA TYR A 82 -10.54 -0.31 4.20
C TYR A 82 -9.44 0.24 5.11
N LYS A 83 -9.63 0.15 6.43
CA LYS A 83 -8.70 0.71 7.43
C LYS A 83 -8.30 2.16 7.13
N ARG A 84 -9.29 3.00 6.83
CA ARG A 84 -9.14 4.45 6.53
C ARG A 84 -8.35 4.77 5.25
N ALA A 85 -7.95 3.78 4.45
CA ALA A 85 -7.29 4.00 3.17
C ALA A 85 -8.27 3.79 2.01
N THR A 86 -8.38 4.78 1.12
CA THR A 86 -9.13 4.64 -0.13
C THR A 86 -8.35 3.76 -1.13
N PRO A 87 -9.02 3.12 -2.11
CA PRO A 87 -8.33 2.38 -3.17
C PRO A 87 -7.29 3.22 -3.92
N SER A 88 -7.55 4.52 -4.10
CA SER A 88 -6.61 5.46 -4.72
C SER A 88 -5.37 5.74 -3.87
N ALA A 89 -5.53 5.86 -2.54
CA ALA A 89 -4.42 6.04 -1.62
C ALA A 89 -3.52 4.79 -1.58
N VAL A 90 -4.14 3.60 -1.60
CA VAL A 90 -3.40 2.33 -1.70
C VAL A 90 -2.69 2.23 -3.05
N LEU A 91 -3.34 2.57 -4.17
CA LEU A 91 -2.68 2.60 -5.48
C LEU A 91 -1.44 3.51 -5.49
N ARG A 92 -1.52 4.70 -4.87
CA ARG A 92 -0.37 5.60 -4.74
C ARG A 92 0.76 4.95 -3.96
N HIS A 93 0.47 4.34 -2.81
CA HIS A 93 1.43 3.59 -2.00
C HIS A 93 2.12 2.49 -2.80
N GLU A 94 1.35 1.60 -3.41
CA GLU A 94 1.87 0.44 -4.14
C GLU A 94 2.66 0.84 -5.39
N ARG A 95 2.29 1.95 -6.05
CA ARG A 95 3.08 2.53 -7.15
C ARG A 95 4.45 3.02 -6.67
N GLY A 96 4.54 3.58 -5.46
CA GLY A 96 5.82 3.91 -4.83
C GLY A 96 6.75 2.69 -4.75
N HIS A 97 6.20 1.53 -4.33
CA HIS A 97 6.94 0.27 -4.34
C HIS A 97 7.36 -0.19 -5.75
N CYS A 98 6.49 -0.03 -6.75
CA CYS A 98 6.86 -0.28 -8.15
C CYS A 98 8.00 0.64 -8.64
N ASN A 99 8.04 1.88 -8.16
CA ASN A 99 9.10 2.86 -8.45
C ASN A 99 10.39 2.65 -7.64
N GLY A 100 10.45 1.62 -6.80
CA GLY A 100 11.66 1.24 -6.06
C GLY A 100 11.70 1.69 -4.60
N TRP A 101 10.62 2.25 -4.06
CA TRP A 101 10.52 2.51 -2.62
C TRP A 101 10.51 1.17 -1.87
N PRO A 102 11.47 0.89 -0.97
CA PRO A 102 11.55 -0.43 -0.35
C PRO A 102 10.50 -0.61 0.75
N GLY A 103 10.18 -1.86 1.08
CA GLY A 103 9.16 -2.22 2.08
C GLY A 103 9.55 -1.92 3.52
N THR A 104 10.78 -1.48 3.77
CA THR A 104 11.21 -0.90 5.06
C THR A 104 10.67 0.52 5.25
N HIS A 105 9.98 1.08 4.24
CA HIS A 105 9.42 2.43 4.23
C HIS A 105 10.43 3.47 4.75
N PRO A 106 11.64 3.55 4.16
CA PRO A 106 12.57 4.61 4.52
C PRO A 106 11.94 5.95 4.15
N ASP A 107 12.38 7.00 4.84
CA ASP A 107 11.87 8.38 4.88
C ASP A 107 10.98 8.67 6.09
#